data_AF-A0A536I5F5-F1
#
_entry.id   AF-A0A536I5F5-F1
#
_cell.length_a   1.000
_cell.length_b   1.000
_cell.length_c   1.000
_cell.angle_alpha   90.00
_cell.angle_beta   90.00
_cell.angle_gamma   90.00
#
_symmetry.space_group_name_H-M   'P 1'
#
loop_
_entity.id
_entity.type
_entity.pdbx_description
1 polymer ?
#
loop_
_entity_poly.entity_id
_entity_poly.type
_entity_poly.pdbx_seq_one_letter_code
_entity_poly.pdbx_strand_id
1 'polypeptide(L)'
;MARSEQSNLTIREVVMKTRAATPLRRRSRTAAFPSEEDLISVLFIEDDAHLAEMYRLKLETDGYQVTIAESEESVKQVLPDLIYLDIRAPHRDRVRVLRRLRAHDATKPIPVVILSDYPEQELIDAGADLGVGEYVVRSAGPTSLSQGIEEWGTQRTEVD
;
A
#
# COMPACT_ATOMS: atom_id res chain seq x y z
N MET A 1 37.99 -6.00 -27.91
CA MET A 1 37.65 -6.28 -26.50
C MET A 1 36.31 -5.61 -26.23
N ALA A 2 35.22 -6.38 -26.30
CA ALA A 2 33.87 -5.85 -26.17
C ALA A 2 33.22 -6.40 -24.90
N ARG A 3 32.66 -5.46 -24.12
CA ARG A 3 31.53 -5.55 -23.19
C ARG A 3 31.56 -6.55 -22.04
N SER A 4 31.42 -5.99 -20.85
CA SER A 4 30.37 -6.40 -19.91
C SER A 4 29.90 -5.19 -19.11
N GLU A 5 29.02 -4.40 -19.72
CA GLU A 5 28.03 -3.60 -19.00
C GLU A 5 27.09 -4.60 -18.32
N GLN A 6 27.17 -4.75 -16.99
CA GLN A 6 26.18 -5.46 -16.19
C GLN A 6 25.69 -4.48 -15.12
N SER A 7 24.62 -3.73 -15.42
CA SER A 7 23.23 -4.04 -15.06
C SER A 7 22.82 -3.30 -13.78
N ASN A 8 22.65 -1.98 -13.90
CA ASN A 8 21.83 -1.20 -12.97
C ASN A 8 20.36 -1.58 -13.18
N LEU A 9 19.89 -2.65 -12.54
CA LEU A 9 18.44 -2.88 -12.43
C LEU A 9 17.90 -1.88 -11.40
N THR A 10 17.39 -0.76 -11.90
CA THR A 10 16.49 0.08 -11.10
C THR A 10 15.14 -0.64 -11.06
N ILE A 11 14.57 -0.75 -9.86
CA ILE A 11 13.35 -1.51 -9.47
C ILE A 11 12.09 -1.14 -10.28
N ARG A 12 12.20 -0.21 -11.24
CA ARG A 12 11.13 0.20 -12.16
C ARG A 12 10.62 -0.89 -13.11
N GLU A 13 11.27 -2.05 -13.22
CA GLU A 13 10.89 -3.09 -14.20
C GLU A 13 10.16 -4.33 -13.64
N VAL A 14 9.95 -4.45 -12.32
CA VAL A 14 9.05 -5.49 -11.78
C VAL A 14 7.63 -4.92 -11.68
N VAL A 15 7.13 -4.39 -12.80
CA VAL A 15 5.71 -4.03 -12.94
C VAL A 15 4.97 -5.28 -13.37
N MET A 16 4.37 -5.98 -12.40
CA MET A 16 3.37 -6.98 -12.74
C MET A 16 2.12 -6.29 -13.27
N LYS A 17 1.59 -6.88 -14.34
CA LYS A 17 0.57 -6.35 -15.22
C LYS A 17 -0.79 -6.36 -14.53
N THR A 18 -1.11 -5.34 -13.75
CA THR A 18 -2.45 -5.19 -13.16
C THR A 18 -3.46 -4.89 -14.27
N ARG A 19 -4.46 -5.77 -14.43
CA ARG A 19 -5.62 -5.48 -15.29
C ARG A 19 -6.33 -4.25 -14.73
N ALA A 20 -6.78 -3.38 -15.64
CA ALA A 20 -7.33 -2.07 -15.32
C ALA A 20 -8.38 -2.15 -14.20
N ALA A 21 -8.01 -1.65 -13.01
CA ALA A 21 -8.94 -1.46 -11.91
C ALA A 21 -10.01 -0.43 -12.32
N THR A 22 -11.26 -0.67 -11.92
CA THR A 22 -12.36 0.26 -12.17
C THR A 22 -12.14 1.55 -11.36
N PRO A 23 -11.99 2.73 -12.00
CA PRO A 23 -11.74 3.96 -11.26
C PRO A 23 -12.98 4.33 -10.45
N LEU A 24 -12.81 4.50 -9.14
CA LEU A 24 -13.87 5.06 -8.30
C LEU A 24 -14.03 6.56 -8.59
N ARG A 25 -15.31 6.97 -8.67
CA ARG A 25 -15.86 8.34 -8.67
C ARG A 25 -14.80 9.45 -8.70
N ARG A 26 -14.70 10.15 -9.84
CA ARG A 26 -14.11 11.50 -9.88
C ARG A 26 -14.79 12.36 -8.81
N ARG A 27 -14.14 12.57 -7.66
CA ARG A 27 -14.60 13.52 -6.65
C ARG A 27 -14.54 14.91 -7.28
N SER A 28 -15.65 15.63 -7.17
CA SER A 28 -15.86 16.94 -7.75
C SER A 28 -14.80 17.91 -7.22
N ARG A 29 -13.88 18.37 -8.07
CA ARG A 29 -12.89 19.43 -7.76
C ARG A 29 -13.51 20.81 -7.49
N THR A 30 -14.79 20.88 -7.11
CA THR A 30 -15.58 22.12 -7.10
C THR A 30 -15.78 22.69 -5.68
N ALA A 31 -15.46 21.95 -4.62
CA ALA A 31 -15.44 22.50 -3.27
C ALA A 31 -14.13 23.23 -3.02
N ALA A 32 -14.19 24.48 -2.55
CA ALA A 32 -13.01 25.29 -2.21
C ALA A 32 -12.19 24.71 -1.04
N PHE A 33 -12.76 23.74 -0.31
CA PHE A 33 -12.11 22.95 0.73
C PHE A 33 -12.70 21.52 0.68
N PRO A 34 -11.88 20.45 0.60
CA PRO A 34 -12.39 19.09 0.74
C PRO A 34 -13.00 18.92 2.14
N SER A 35 -14.15 18.25 2.22
CA SER A 35 -14.66 17.82 3.53
C SER A 35 -13.77 16.69 4.07
N GLU A 36 -13.73 16.45 5.39
CA GLU A 36 -12.99 15.30 5.95
C GLU A 36 -13.43 13.97 5.33
N GLU A 37 -14.69 13.86 4.90
CA GLU A 37 -15.24 12.71 4.18
C GLU A 37 -14.68 12.56 2.75
N ASP A 38 -14.00 13.57 2.21
CA ASP A 38 -13.42 13.57 0.86
C ASP A 38 -11.94 13.17 0.80
N LEU A 39 -11.27 13.02 1.94
CA LEU A 39 -9.87 12.61 1.99
C LEU A 39 -9.73 11.12 1.73
N ILE A 40 -8.59 10.72 1.15
CA ILE A 40 -8.24 9.30 1.02
C ILE A 40 -7.84 8.80 2.42
N SER A 41 -8.50 7.75 2.87
CA SER A 41 -8.24 7.12 4.17
C SER A 41 -7.20 6.00 4.04
N VAL A 42 -6.13 6.09 4.82
CA VAL A 42 -5.00 5.16 4.82
C VAL A 42 -4.91 4.48 6.17
N LEU A 43 -4.82 3.15 6.18
CA LEU A 43 -4.44 2.39 7.36
C LEU A 43 -2.98 1.98 7.24
N PHE A 44 -2.15 2.44 8.18
CA PHE A 44 -0.74 2.13 8.28
C PHE A 44 -0.54 1.06 9.35
N ILE A 45 -0.28 -0.19 8.93
CA ILE A 45 -0.05 -1.31 9.84
C ILE A 45 1.45 -1.43 10.10
N GLU A 46 1.92 -0.97 11.25
CA GLU A 46 3.35 -0.85 11.61
C GLU A 46 3.52 -1.04 13.13
N ASP A 47 4.55 -1.78 13.54
CA ASP A 47 4.84 -2.08 14.95
C ASP A 47 5.80 -1.08 15.60
N ASP A 48 6.55 -0.31 14.80
CA ASP A 48 7.39 0.77 15.27
C ASP A 48 6.59 2.07 15.41
N ALA A 49 6.15 2.38 16.62
CA ALA A 49 5.34 3.58 16.89
C ALA A 49 6.03 4.88 16.46
N HIS A 50 7.36 4.97 16.54
CA HIS A 50 8.09 6.19 16.14
C HIS A 50 8.10 6.35 14.61
N LEU A 51 8.34 5.25 13.91
CA LEU A 51 8.32 5.21 12.46
C LEU A 51 6.91 5.48 11.93
N ALA A 52 5.91 4.81 12.49
CA ALA A 52 4.50 4.99 12.14
C ALA A 52 4.06 6.46 12.28
N GLU A 53 4.46 7.12 13.38
CA GLU A 53 4.16 8.52 13.61
C GLU A 53 4.82 9.45 12.59
N MET A 54 6.07 9.18 12.21
CA MET A 54 6.76 9.93 11.16
C MET A 54 6.05 9.82 9.81
N TYR A 55 5.61 8.60 9.42
CA TYR A 55 4.84 8.39 8.20
C TYR A 55 3.48 9.09 8.28
N ARG A 56 2.76 8.95 9.39
CA ARG A 56 1.47 9.60 9.63
C ARG A 56 1.56 11.11 9.44
N LEU A 57 2.51 11.77 10.11
CA LEU A 57 2.70 13.22 10.01
C LEU A 57 2.95 13.67 8.56
N LYS A 58 3.79 12.93 7.82
CA LYS A 58 4.07 13.27 6.41
C LYS A 58 2.81 13.13 5.54
N LEU A 59 2.13 12.00 5.64
CA LEU A 59 0.96 11.69 4.83
C LEU A 59 -0.21 12.63 5.15
N GLU A 60 -0.44 12.96 6.42
CA GLU A 60 -1.45 13.94 6.81
C GLU A 60 -1.12 15.35 6.32
N THR A 61 0.16 15.75 6.36
CA THR A 61 0.62 17.03 5.80
C THR A 61 0.32 17.12 4.29
N ASP A 62 0.31 15.98 3.60
CA ASP A 62 -0.02 15.90 2.17
C ASP A 62 -1.53 15.79 1.88
N GLY A 63 -2.37 15.74 2.92
CA GLY A 63 -3.83 15.78 2.79
C GLY A 63 -4.53 14.42 2.87
N TYR A 64 -3.90 13.40 3.46
CA TYR A 64 -4.53 12.09 3.67
C TYR A 64 -5.00 11.90 5.11
N GLN A 65 -6.05 11.13 5.32
CA GLN A 65 -6.45 10.69 6.66
C GLN A 65 -5.72 9.40 6.99
N VAL A 66 -4.96 9.37 8.09
CA VAL A 66 -4.11 8.21 8.41
C VAL A 66 -4.46 7.63 9.77
N THR A 67 -4.75 6.33 9.80
CA THR A 67 -4.90 5.55 11.03
C THR A 67 -3.69 4.63 11.17
N ILE A 68 -3.04 4.63 12.34
CA ILE A 68 -1.99 3.64 12.66
C ILE A 68 -2.64 2.45 13.35
N ALA A 69 -2.22 1.24 13.01
CA ALA A 69 -2.57 0.02 13.71
C ALA A 69 -1.37 -0.90 13.85
N GLU A 70 -1.35 -1.73 14.88
CA GLU A 70 -0.30 -2.75 15.07
C GLU A 70 -0.62 -4.04 14.29
N SER A 71 -1.87 -4.18 13.82
CA SER A 71 -2.38 -5.39 13.18
C SER A 71 -3.65 -5.13 12.37
N GLU A 72 -4.13 -6.13 11.63
CA GLU A 72 -5.23 -6.00 10.66
C GLU A 72 -6.64 -5.99 11.28
N GLU A 73 -6.79 -6.20 12.58
CA GLU A 73 -8.07 -6.28 13.26
C GLU A 73 -8.90 -4.99 13.15
N SER A 74 -8.22 -3.84 13.03
CA SER A 74 -8.86 -2.52 12.86
C SER A 74 -9.45 -2.30 11.47
N VAL A 75 -9.02 -3.07 10.46
CA VAL A 75 -9.37 -2.84 9.04
C VAL A 75 -10.87 -2.91 8.83
N LYS A 76 -11.58 -3.81 9.50
CA LYS A 76 -13.04 -3.96 9.36
C LYS A 76 -13.83 -2.80 9.98
N GLN A 77 -13.24 -2.10 10.94
CA GLN A 77 -13.87 -0.97 11.60
C GLN A 77 -13.59 0.34 10.85
N VAL A 78 -12.37 0.46 10.32
CA VAL A 78 -11.91 1.66 9.59
C VAL A 78 -12.36 1.63 8.12
N LEU A 79 -12.35 0.47 7.47
CA LEU A 79 -12.59 0.29 6.03
C LEU A 79 -11.83 1.30 5.15
N PRO A 80 -10.49 1.31 5.25
CA PRO A 80 -9.67 2.31 4.56
C PRO A 80 -9.74 2.16 3.03
N ASP A 81 -9.36 3.22 2.33
CA ASP A 81 -9.16 3.22 0.89
C ASP A 81 -7.85 2.52 0.51
N LEU A 82 -6.84 2.53 1.39
CA LEU A 82 -5.54 1.91 1.17
C LEU A 82 -4.97 1.34 2.48
N ILE A 83 -4.31 0.19 2.41
CA ILE A 83 -3.52 -0.36 3.51
C ILE A 83 -2.05 -0.33 3.13
N TYR A 84 -1.23 0.30 3.96
CA TYR A 84 0.20 0.02 3.99
C TYR A 84 0.46 -1.06 5.02
N LEU A 85 1.04 -2.17 4.57
CA LEU A 85 1.40 -3.29 5.43
C LEU A 85 2.91 -3.28 5.66
N ASP A 86 3.30 -2.88 6.86
CA ASP A 86 4.68 -2.65 7.24
C ASP A 86 5.04 -3.30 8.57
N ILE A 87 4.63 -4.56 8.73
CA ILE A 87 4.99 -5.31 9.91
C ILE A 87 6.40 -5.85 9.68
N ARG A 88 7.33 -5.57 10.61
CA ARG A 88 8.67 -6.17 10.68
C ARG A 88 8.62 -7.65 11.08
N ALA A 89 7.64 -8.38 10.55
CA ALA A 89 7.44 -9.79 10.77
C ALA A 89 8.08 -10.62 9.65
N PRO A 90 8.48 -11.86 9.94
CA PRO A 90 8.89 -12.84 8.92
C PRO A 90 7.91 -12.85 7.75
N HIS A 91 8.38 -13.10 6.52
CA HIS A 91 7.52 -13.06 5.32
C HIS A 91 6.20 -13.85 5.49
N ARG A 92 6.26 -14.99 6.20
CA ARG A 92 5.08 -15.85 6.46
C ARG A 92 3.96 -15.15 7.21
N ASP A 93 4.29 -14.24 8.12
CA ASP A 93 3.28 -13.52 8.92
C ASP A 93 2.60 -12.42 8.10
N ARG A 94 3.36 -11.70 7.25
CA ARG A 94 2.79 -10.74 6.29
C ARG A 94 1.84 -11.43 5.31
N VAL A 95 2.23 -12.58 4.76
CA VAL A 95 1.36 -13.40 3.90
C VAL A 95 0.10 -13.86 4.65
N ARG A 96 0.21 -14.18 5.94
CA ARG A 96 -0.96 -14.55 6.76
C ARG A 96 -1.93 -13.39 6.92
N VAL A 97 -1.42 -12.18 7.17
CA VAL A 97 -2.24 -10.95 7.22
C VAL A 97 -2.97 -10.73 5.90
N LEU A 98 -2.26 -10.81 4.76
CA LEU A 98 -2.88 -10.70 3.43
C LEU A 98 -4.01 -11.72 3.22
N ARG A 99 -3.77 -13.00 3.57
CA ARG A 99 -4.80 -14.05 3.47
C ARG A 99 -6.04 -13.72 4.30
N ARG A 100 -5.86 -13.19 5.52
CA ARG A 100 -6.99 -12.77 6.37
C ARG A 100 -7.75 -11.59 5.77
N LEU A 101 -7.05 -10.61 5.18
CA LEU A 101 -7.67 -9.49 4.47
C LEU A 101 -8.48 -9.96 3.25
N ARG A 102 -7.96 -10.94 2.49
CA ARG A 102 -8.66 -11.48 1.31
C ARG A 102 -9.82 -12.42 1.65
N ALA A 103 -9.83 -13.01 2.84
CA ALA A 103 -10.88 -13.94 3.28
C ALA A 103 -12.24 -13.27 3.59
N HIS A 104 -12.35 -11.94 3.55
CA HIS A 104 -13.58 -11.21 3.89
C HIS A 104 -14.01 -10.25 2.79
N ASP A 105 -15.30 -10.28 2.42
CA ASP A 105 -15.84 -9.47 1.32
C ASP A 105 -15.66 -7.96 1.49
N ALA A 106 -15.67 -7.47 2.74
CA ALA A 106 -15.49 -6.06 3.03
C ALA A 106 -14.03 -5.59 2.86
N THR A 107 -13.06 -6.47 3.07
CA THR A 107 -11.62 -6.12 3.08
C THR A 107 -10.87 -6.65 1.87
N LYS A 108 -11.40 -7.67 1.18
CA LYS A 108 -10.80 -8.23 -0.03
C LYS A 108 -10.55 -7.20 -1.15
N PRO A 109 -11.40 -6.18 -1.38
CA PRO A 109 -11.17 -5.25 -2.49
C PRO A 109 -10.27 -4.06 -2.11
N ILE A 110 -9.83 -3.98 -0.85
CA ILE A 110 -8.98 -2.90 -0.39
C ILE A 110 -7.55 -3.13 -0.92
N PRO A 111 -6.95 -2.16 -1.64
CA PRO A 111 -5.58 -2.27 -2.09
C PRO A 111 -4.63 -2.34 -0.88
N VAL A 112 -3.66 -3.23 -0.99
CA VAL A 112 -2.59 -3.40 0.01
C VAL A 112 -1.27 -3.12 -0.68
N VAL A 113 -0.48 -2.25 -0.07
CA VAL A 113 0.91 -1.97 -0.47
C VAL A 113 1.82 -2.48 0.63
N ILE A 114 2.73 -3.38 0.27
CA ILE A 114 3.65 -3.97 1.23
C ILE A 114 4.91 -3.12 1.28
N LEU A 115 5.31 -2.78 2.49
CA LEU A 115 6.55 -2.09 2.77
C LEU A 115 7.60 -3.10 3.26
N SER A 116 8.80 -2.96 2.73
CA SER A 116 9.92 -3.84 3.06
C SER A 116 11.25 -3.10 3.03
N ASP A 117 12.19 -3.50 3.87
CA ASP A 117 13.54 -2.92 3.86
C ASP A 117 14.36 -3.34 2.62
N TYR A 118 13.99 -4.44 1.97
CA TYR A 118 14.69 -4.96 0.78
C TYR A 118 13.75 -5.80 -0.11
N PRO A 119 14.03 -5.96 -1.40
CA PRO A 119 13.25 -6.84 -2.26
C PRO A 119 13.27 -8.30 -1.77
N GLU A 120 12.08 -8.88 -1.56
CA GLU A 120 11.89 -10.24 -1.04
C GLU A 120 11.08 -11.07 -2.06
N GLN A 121 11.76 -11.83 -2.93
CA GLN A 121 11.11 -12.52 -4.06
C GLN A 121 9.96 -13.44 -3.63
N GLU A 122 10.15 -14.23 -2.57
CA GLU A 122 9.09 -15.13 -2.07
C GLU A 122 7.84 -14.37 -1.62
N LEU A 123 8.03 -13.17 -1.06
CA LEU A 123 6.93 -12.33 -0.64
C LEU A 123 6.24 -11.69 -1.83
N ILE A 124 7.01 -11.24 -2.83
CA ILE A 124 6.49 -10.69 -4.09
C ILE A 124 5.61 -11.74 -4.78
N ASP A 125 6.12 -12.96 -4.93
CA ASP A 125 5.39 -14.07 -5.55
C ASP A 125 4.10 -14.38 -4.78
N ALA A 126 4.19 -14.47 -3.44
CA ALA A 126 3.03 -14.73 -2.60
C ALA A 126 1.97 -13.62 -2.63
N GLY A 127 2.35 -12.35 -2.82
CA GLY A 127 1.37 -11.28 -2.94
C GLY A 127 0.78 -11.13 -4.32
N ALA A 128 1.52 -11.48 -5.37
CA ALA A 128 0.95 -11.57 -6.72
C ALA A 128 -0.25 -12.54 -6.72
N ASP A 129 -0.12 -13.69 -6.07
CA ASP A 129 -1.20 -14.67 -5.90
C ASP A 129 -2.37 -14.16 -5.03
N LEU A 130 -2.14 -13.14 -4.20
CA LEU A 130 -3.12 -12.60 -3.25
C LEU A 130 -3.65 -11.22 -3.65
N GLY A 131 -3.32 -10.74 -4.85
CA GLY A 131 -3.76 -9.44 -5.37
C GLY A 131 -3.19 -8.27 -4.57
N VAL A 132 -1.91 -8.30 -4.19
CA VAL A 132 -1.21 -7.13 -3.66
C VAL A 132 -1.12 -6.06 -4.75
N GLY A 133 -1.41 -4.81 -4.38
CA GLY A 133 -1.44 -3.70 -5.32
C GLY A 133 -0.04 -3.21 -5.71
N GLU A 134 0.89 -3.18 -4.75
CA GLU A 134 2.29 -2.79 -4.98
C GLU A 134 3.22 -3.28 -3.87
N TYR A 135 4.52 -3.38 -4.19
CA TYR A 135 5.63 -3.59 -3.26
C TYR A 135 6.58 -2.39 -3.26
N VAL A 136 6.74 -1.74 -2.11
CA VAL A 136 7.61 -0.57 -1.98
C VAL A 136 8.75 -0.85 -1.01
N VAL A 137 9.96 -0.49 -1.43
CA VAL A 137 11.12 -0.52 -0.54
C VAL A 137 11.06 0.70 0.38
N ARG A 138 11.03 0.47 1.70
CA ARG A 138 10.88 1.48 2.75
C ARG A 138 11.94 2.59 2.66
N SER A 139 13.15 2.29 2.17
CA SER A 139 14.20 3.29 1.95
C SER A 139 13.83 4.38 0.95
N ALA A 140 12.75 4.23 0.19
CA ALA A 140 12.17 5.30 -0.63
C ALA A 140 11.62 6.46 0.21
N GLY A 141 11.31 6.20 1.49
CA GLY A 141 10.88 7.20 2.45
C GLY A 141 9.44 7.68 2.27
N PRO A 142 8.92 8.46 3.24
CA PRO A 142 7.50 8.78 3.33
C PRO A 142 6.98 9.66 2.19
N THR A 143 7.84 10.46 1.55
CA THR A 143 7.48 11.22 0.35
C THR A 143 7.14 10.31 -0.83
N SER A 144 7.85 9.20 -1.01
CA SER A 144 7.56 8.25 -2.10
C SER A 144 6.22 7.56 -1.88
N LEU A 145 5.90 7.20 -0.64
CA LEU A 145 4.61 6.57 -0.31
C LEU A 145 3.47 7.53 -0.57
N SER A 146 3.60 8.79 -0.14
CA SER A 146 2.61 9.83 -0.38
C SER A 146 2.23 9.97 -1.87
N GLN A 147 3.23 9.95 -2.76
CA GLN A 147 3.00 10.08 -4.20
C GLN A 147 2.22 8.90 -4.79
N GLY A 148 2.38 7.70 -4.24
CA GLY A 148 1.67 6.51 -4.72
C GLY A 148 0.22 6.41 -4.23
N ILE A 149 -0.20 7.13 -3.19
CA ILE A 149 -1.56 7.03 -2.63
C ILE A 149 -2.64 7.39 -3.65
N GLU A 150 -2.43 8.43 -4.46
CA GLU A 150 -3.38 8.82 -5.52
C GLU A 150 -3.54 7.72 -6.58
N GLU A 151 -2.45 7.02 -6.89
CA GLU A 151 -2.46 5.91 -7.82
C GLU A 151 -3.12 4.67 -7.21
N TRP A 152 -2.74 4.26 -6.01
CA TRP A 152 -3.18 3.00 -5.41
C TRP A 152 -4.53 3.09 -4.69
N GLY A 153 -4.78 4.18 -3.96
CA GLY A 153 -5.98 4.38 -3.14
C GLY A 153 -7.27 4.59 -3.94
N THR A 154 -7.16 4.86 -5.25
CA THR A 154 -8.31 4.98 -6.16
C THR A 154 -8.65 3.67 -6.89
N GLN A 155 -7.81 2.65 -6.74
CA GLN A 155 -7.97 1.34 -7.36
C GLN A 155 -8.58 0.34 -6.38
N ARG A 156 -9.61 -0.40 -6.81
CA ARG A 156 -10.08 -1.58 -6.06
C ARG A 156 -9.39 -2.83 -6.58
N THR A 157 -8.96 -3.69 -5.66
CA THR A 157 -8.37 -4.98 -6.01
C THR A 157 -9.46 -5.94 -6.46
N GLU A 158 -9.36 -6.43 -7.69
CA GLU A 158 -10.11 -7.59 -8.15
C GLU A 158 -9.29 -8.84 -7.78
N VAL A 159 -9.88 -9.70 -6.95
CA VAL A 159 -9.31 -11.02 -6.62
C VAL A 159 -10.34 -12.05 -7.08
N ASP A 160 -9.97 -12.84 -8.08
CA ASP A 160 -10.79 -13.93 -8.65
C ASP A 160 -10.99 -15.08 -7.66
#